data_AF-A0A954FC13-F1
#
_entry.id   AF-A0A954FC13-F1
#
_cell.length_a   1.000
_cell.length_b   1.000
_cell.length_c   1.000
_cell.angle_alpha   90.00
_cell.angle_beta   90.00
_cell.angle_gamma   90.00
#
_symmetry.space_group_name_H-M   'P 1'
#
loop_
_entity.id
_entity.type
_entity.pdbx_description
1 polymer ?
#
loop_
_entity_poly.entity_id
_entity_poly.type
_entity_poly.pdbx_seq_one_letter_code
_entity_poly.pdbx_strand_id
1 'polypeptide(L)'
;MRPNHPRVGSSVVSVLATVVCLAVVLGVTFYLVNPQSEVTVEKAPEQVQTPVETPIVLEEQETVAVAPAVETKPVQETPRVSPEEQVAAHLSAGEFGQAIEVAETVGNLQDRTLLLKMVVKAQMDSGDFMAALGTINRIPLADERTKAMSERAQAMSLAGGSQLADFTELIDLIQTQTSGGWIDDGSGEGSMRQFSAGVRVDPNGMLHHISKQELKGELEALGVKARKASLNKNVSQNSQLRLISLTRLEKEVQQLIEEGRSPVETMKMLAGLTKVEYVFVYPEDQEIVIAGPAEAWIYNEQGLPVGVESGRPVLQLDDLVTILRTFSDQGENIFGCSFDPRAEGLARVNEFVTQSNARGPLSAGAGVRNYTRQLKEKLGVQDITLYGVPDTSRVARVLIEADYRMKLIGIGKMDAGKNIPSYFDLLAQESNASGMNLEALRWWLTMKYDSVLHNPQRTAYQVVGSSVLCQSENQIVTKEGERLRTGKAEKLNREFAANFTKHYQELAQQDLVYADLQNIFDLALVAALMRNEQLANRAGWEMNAFASNGAYRPAEFEAAHTVDTVVNHRVYNGKDVVVQVAGGVRVDTNSVVKNQQNLKVSPEVGAVSAQSKAPALPAGRWWWDLAN
;
A
#
# COMPACT_ATOMS: atom_id res chain seq x y z
N MET A 1 64.21 -15.30 -58.73
CA MET A 1 63.34 -15.48 -59.91
C MET A 1 62.02 -14.79 -59.65
N ARG A 2 61.55 -13.99 -60.61
CA ARG A 2 60.32 -13.19 -60.62
C ARG A 2 59.05 -14.07 -60.74
N PRO A 3 57.85 -13.52 -60.50
CA PRO A 3 56.65 -14.24 -60.05
C PRO A 3 55.72 -14.67 -61.20
N ASN A 4 54.80 -15.61 -60.92
CA ASN A 4 53.65 -15.91 -61.77
C ASN A 4 52.33 -15.60 -61.03
N HIS A 5 51.55 -14.68 -61.61
CA HIS A 5 50.14 -14.42 -61.27
C HIS A 5 49.23 -15.58 -61.72
N PRO A 6 48.01 -15.65 -61.18
CA PRO A 6 46.86 -15.58 -62.08
C PRO A 6 45.83 -14.50 -61.71
N ARG A 7 44.96 -14.28 -62.68
CA ARG A 7 44.21 -13.07 -63.00
C ARG A 7 42.92 -12.90 -62.20
N VAL A 8 42.60 -11.63 -61.97
CA VAL A 8 41.26 -11.12 -61.62
C VAL A 8 40.33 -11.31 -62.83
N GLY A 9 39.19 -11.97 -62.60
CA GLY A 9 38.05 -12.02 -63.52
C GLY A 9 36.83 -11.41 -62.82
N SER A 10 36.28 -10.36 -63.41
CA SER A 10 35.10 -9.65 -62.93
C SER A 10 33.84 -10.52 -63.05
N SER A 11 32.98 -10.49 -62.05
CA SER A 11 31.58 -10.88 -62.20
C SER A 11 30.69 -9.78 -61.61
N VAL A 12 30.20 -8.93 -62.52
CA VAL A 12 29.18 -7.88 -62.31
C VAL A 12 27.84 -8.47 -61.80
N VAL A 13 27.74 -9.79 -61.66
CA VAL A 13 26.55 -10.52 -61.22
C VAL A 13 26.44 -10.61 -59.68
N SER A 14 27.54 -10.50 -58.93
CA SER A 14 27.49 -10.63 -57.46
C SER A 14 27.04 -9.36 -56.73
N VAL A 15 27.15 -8.18 -57.34
CA VAL A 15 26.79 -6.90 -56.71
C VAL A 15 25.30 -6.57 -56.93
N LEU A 16 24.70 -7.02 -58.04
CA LEU A 16 23.27 -6.84 -58.32
C LEU A 16 22.37 -7.70 -57.41
N ALA A 17 22.79 -8.90 -57.02
CA ALA A 17 22.02 -9.76 -56.13
C ALA A 17 21.93 -9.22 -54.68
N THR A 18 22.98 -8.53 -54.21
CA THR A 18 23.02 -7.96 -52.86
C THR A 18 22.20 -6.67 -52.76
N VAL A 19 22.16 -5.86 -53.83
CA VAL A 19 21.36 -4.62 -53.86
C VAL A 19 19.85 -4.91 -53.95
N VAL A 20 19.44 -5.96 -54.67
CA VAL A 20 18.01 -6.34 -54.76
C VAL A 20 17.50 -6.93 -53.44
N CYS A 21 18.30 -7.72 -52.71
CA CYS A 21 17.90 -8.22 -51.40
C CYS A 21 17.79 -7.12 -50.33
N LEU A 22 18.65 -6.10 -50.36
CA LEU A 22 18.58 -4.99 -49.42
C LEU A 22 17.35 -4.07 -49.68
N ALA A 23 16.95 -3.90 -50.94
CA ALA A 23 15.78 -3.12 -51.32
C ALA A 23 14.45 -3.79 -50.91
N VAL A 24 14.36 -5.12 -50.98
CA VAL A 24 13.17 -5.87 -50.55
C VAL A 24 13.03 -5.84 -49.02
N VAL A 25 14.13 -5.96 -48.28
CA VAL A 25 14.11 -5.89 -46.81
C VAL A 25 13.74 -4.48 -46.33
N LEU A 26 14.25 -3.42 -46.95
CA LEU A 26 13.88 -2.03 -46.60
C LEU A 26 12.43 -1.70 -46.97
N GLY A 27 11.92 -2.20 -48.10
CA GLY A 27 10.53 -1.98 -48.53
C GLY A 27 9.50 -2.65 -47.60
N VAL A 28 9.78 -3.87 -47.12
CA VAL A 28 8.90 -4.58 -46.17
C VAL A 28 8.93 -3.92 -44.78
N THR A 29 10.08 -3.37 -44.37
CA THR A 29 10.19 -2.66 -43.08
C THR A 29 9.48 -1.30 -43.09
N PHE A 30 9.45 -0.59 -44.22
CA PHE A 30 8.71 0.67 -44.35
C PHE A 30 7.18 0.47 -44.33
N TYR A 31 6.69 -0.61 -44.95
CA TYR A 31 5.24 -0.88 -45.05
C TYR A 31 4.63 -1.43 -43.75
N LEU A 32 5.42 -2.09 -42.89
CA LEU A 32 4.95 -2.62 -41.61
C LEU A 32 4.98 -1.58 -40.46
N VAL A 33 5.68 -0.46 -40.62
CA VAL A 33 5.87 0.55 -39.56
C VAL A 33 4.96 1.79 -39.76
N ASN A 34 4.39 2.01 -40.94
CA ASN A 34 3.50 3.14 -41.23
C ASN A 34 2.16 2.68 -41.84
N PRO A 35 1.10 2.43 -41.03
CA PRO A 35 -0.25 2.35 -41.57
C PRO A 35 -0.79 3.78 -41.71
N GLN A 36 -0.46 4.47 -42.80
CA GLN A 36 -1.19 5.69 -43.17
C GLN A 36 -2.49 5.30 -43.86
N SER A 37 -3.61 5.63 -43.22
CA SER A 37 -4.91 5.64 -43.86
C SER A 37 -4.98 6.87 -44.77
N GLU A 38 -4.85 6.69 -46.08
CA GLU A 38 -5.29 7.70 -47.04
C GLU A 38 -6.82 7.81 -46.93
N VAL A 39 -7.29 8.87 -46.25
CA VAL A 39 -8.67 9.33 -46.40
C VAL A 39 -8.69 10.25 -47.61
N THR A 40 -9.24 9.76 -48.71
CA THR A 40 -9.58 10.54 -49.89
C THR A 40 -10.65 11.57 -49.51
N VAL A 41 -10.27 12.84 -49.39
CA VAL A 41 -11.21 13.95 -49.24
C VAL A 41 -11.75 14.30 -50.63
N GLU A 42 -13.01 13.94 -50.87
CA GLU A 42 -13.78 14.43 -52.01
C GLU A 42 -14.06 15.93 -51.81
N LYS A 43 -13.51 16.77 -52.70
CA LYS A 43 -13.73 18.21 -52.73
C LYS A 43 -15.18 18.52 -53.15
N ALA A 44 -15.99 19.02 -52.22
CA ALA A 44 -17.19 19.81 -52.54
C ALA A 44 -16.80 21.31 -52.70
N PRO A 45 -17.42 22.05 -53.63
CA PRO A 45 -16.96 23.39 -53.99
C PRO A 45 -17.34 24.45 -52.95
N GLU A 46 -16.37 25.32 -52.71
CA GLU A 46 -16.39 26.50 -51.85
C GLU A 46 -17.30 27.58 -52.48
N GLN A 47 -18.42 27.89 -51.84
CA GLN A 47 -19.19 29.10 -52.13
C GLN A 47 -18.86 30.18 -51.10
N VAL A 48 -18.15 31.19 -51.58
CA VAL A 48 -17.92 32.47 -50.91
C VAL A 48 -19.25 33.22 -50.82
N GLN A 49 -19.74 33.49 -49.62
CA GLN A 49 -20.78 34.50 -49.38
C GLN A 49 -20.24 35.60 -48.45
N THR A 50 -20.13 36.78 -49.05
CA THR A 50 -19.89 38.09 -48.44
C THR A 50 -20.98 38.47 -47.44
N PRO A 51 -20.66 39.29 -46.41
CA PRO A 51 -21.65 39.73 -45.43
C PRO A 51 -22.59 40.77 -46.04
N VAL A 52 -23.90 40.54 -45.91
CA VAL A 52 -24.94 41.51 -46.26
C VAL A 52 -25.49 42.12 -44.98
N GLU A 53 -25.40 43.44 -44.89
CA GLU A 53 -25.97 44.29 -43.86
C GLU A 53 -27.49 44.48 -44.02
N THR A 54 -28.14 44.76 -42.87
CA THR A 54 -29.40 45.51 -42.63
C THR A 54 -30.76 44.81 -42.83
N PRO A 55 -31.87 45.26 -42.19
CA PRO A 55 -32.04 46.42 -41.30
C PRO A 55 -32.75 46.16 -39.95
N ILE A 56 -32.70 47.18 -39.10
CA ILE A 56 -33.49 47.41 -37.89
C ILE A 56 -34.98 47.49 -38.26
N VAL A 57 -35.83 46.72 -37.57
CA VAL A 57 -37.29 46.87 -37.59
C VAL A 57 -37.75 47.31 -36.19
N LEU A 58 -38.32 48.50 -36.15
CA LEU A 58 -39.10 49.09 -35.06
C LEU A 58 -40.56 48.67 -35.24
N GLU A 59 -41.15 48.04 -34.23
CA GLU A 59 -42.59 47.82 -34.02
C GLU A 59 -42.68 47.23 -32.60
N GLU A 60 -43.56 47.56 -31.68
CA GLU A 60 -44.56 48.60 -31.47
C GLU A 60 -44.93 48.40 -29.97
N GLN A 61 -45.25 49.48 -29.25
CA GLN A 61 -45.67 49.37 -27.85
C GLN A 61 -47.04 48.70 -27.75
N GLU A 62 -47.14 47.59 -27.02
CA GLU A 62 -48.41 47.08 -26.51
C GLU A 62 -48.43 47.02 -24.98
N THR A 63 -49.60 47.39 -24.47
CA THR A 63 -49.93 47.85 -23.13
C THR A 63 -50.11 46.74 -22.10
N VAL A 64 -49.61 47.01 -20.88
CA VAL A 64 -50.00 46.56 -19.54
C VAL A 64 -51.11 45.49 -19.42
N ALA A 65 -50.75 44.35 -18.83
CA ALA A 65 -51.68 43.51 -18.06
C ALA A 65 -51.05 43.17 -16.68
N VAL A 66 -51.80 43.48 -15.62
CA VAL A 66 -51.44 43.35 -14.21
C VAL A 66 -51.37 41.87 -13.80
N ALA A 67 -50.24 41.46 -13.23
CA ALA A 67 -50.10 40.16 -12.57
C ALA A 67 -50.73 40.18 -11.15
N PRO A 68 -51.41 39.12 -10.68
CA PRO A 68 -51.86 39.02 -9.31
C PRO A 68 -50.69 38.69 -8.37
N ALA A 69 -50.72 39.27 -7.17
CA ALA A 69 -49.73 39.08 -6.13
C ALA A 69 -49.68 37.61 -5.66
N VAL A 70 -48.46 37.05 -5.63
CA VAL A 70 -48.16 35.76 -5.00
C VAL A 70 -47.95 36.01 -3.51
N GLU A 71 -48.84 35.46 -2.68
CA GLU A 71 -48.66 35.36 -1.23
C GLU A 71 -47.39 34.54 -0.92
N THR A 72 -46.43 35.16 -0.24
CA THR A 72 -45.26 34.49 0.30
C THR A 72 -45.65 33.71 1.55
N LYS A 73 -45.69 32.37 1.45
CA LYS A 73 -45.67 31.50 2.63
C LYS A 73 -44.28 31.60 3.30
N PRO A 74 -44.21 31.65 4.64
CA PRO A 74 -42.94 31.75 5.34
C PRO A 74 -42.08 30.52 5.09
N VAL A 75 -40.81 30.77 4.75
CA VAL A 75 -39.74 29.78 4.66
C VAL A 75 -39.64 29.07 6.01
N GLN A 76 -39.82 27.74 6.02
CA GLN A 76 -39.43 26.92 7.16
C GLN A 76 -37.90 26.95 7.23
N GLU A 77 -37.35 27.62 8.24
CA GLU A 77 -35.94 27.51 8.59
C GLU A 77 -35.63 26.04 8.92
N THR A 78 -34.68 25.45 8.20
CA THR A 78 -34.00 24.22 8.62
C THR A 78 -33.37 24.45 10.00
N PRO A 79 -33.32 23.44 10.88
CA PRO A 79 -32.72 23.62 12.20
C PRO A 79 -31.23 23.97 12.04
N ARG A 80 -30.82 25.16 12.49
CA ARG A 80 -29.40 25.51 12.55
C ARG A 80 -28.76 24.62 13.61
N VAL A 81 -27.90 23.69 13.16
CA VAL A 81 -27.05 22.86 14.03
C VAL A 81 -26.34 23.78 15.03
N SER A 82 -26.35 23.43 16.31
CA SER A 82 -25.79 24.29 17.35
C SER A 82 -24.27 24.47 17.16
N PRO A 83 -23.68 25.61 17.56
CA PRO A 83 -22.23 25.80 17.48
C PRO A 83 -21.44 24.70 18.22
N GLU A 84 -22.00 24.15 19.29
CA GLU A 84 -21.41 23.03 20.03
C GLU A 84 -21.36 21.75 19.20
N GLU A 85 -22.44 21.39 18.53
CA GLU A 85 -22.48 20.24 17.63
C GLU A 85 -21.54 20.42 16.43
N GLN A 86 -21.41 21.64 15.90
CA GLN A 86 -20.48 21.95 14.82
C GLN A 86 -19.01 21.81 15.28
N VAL A 87 -18.66 22.39 16.43
CA VAL A 87 -17.32 22.23 17.02
C VAL A 87 -17.03 20.77 17.30
N ALA A 88 -17.95 20.03 17.91
CA ALA A 88 -17.79 18.60 18.14
C ALA A 88 -17.61 17.81 16.82
N ALA A 89 -18.31 18.18 15.75
CA ALA A 89 -18.15 17.56 14.44
C ALA A 89 -16.75 17.80 13.85
N HIS A 90 -16.23 19.04 13.89
CA HIS A 90 -14.89 19.36 13.41
C HIS A 90 -13.79 18.68 14.25
N LEU A 91 -13.91 18.72 15.58
CA LEU A 91 -13.00 17.99 16.48
C LEU A 91 -13.04 16.48 16.21
N SER A 92 -14.20 15.95 15.83
CA SER A 92 -14.33 14.53 15.50
C SER A 92 -13.57 14.11 14.22
N ALA A 93 -13.27 15.08 13.37
CA ALA A 93 -12.58 14.90 12.11
C ALA A 93 -11.07 15.18 12.18
N GLY A 94 -10.62 15.79 13.28
CA GLY A 94 -9.26 16.33 13.43
C GLY A 94 -9.09 17.74 12.85
N GLU A 95 -10.18 18.42 12.50
CA GLU A 95 -10.21 19.76 11.89
C GLU A 95 -10.15 20.85 12.97
N PHE A 96 -9.05 20.92 13.70
CA PHE A 96 -8.94 21.83 14.85
C PHE A 96 -9.06 23.31 14.47
N GLY A 97 -8.58 23.73 13.29
CA GLY A 97 -8.68 25.12 12.84
C GLY A 97 -10.13 25.58 12.68
N GLN A 98 -10.95 24.79 12.00
CA GLN A 98 -12.37 25.09 11.78
C GLN A 98 -13.17 25.04 13.09
N ALA A 99 -12.84 24.11 13.99
CA ALA A 99 -13.43 24.07 15.32
C ALA A 99 -13.18 25.37 16.11
N ILE A 100 -12.00 25.99 15.94
CA ILE A 100 -11.68 27.28 16.57
C ILE A 100 -12.49 28.40 15.91
N GLU A 101 -12.56 28.44 14.59
CA GLU A 101 -13.32 29.47 13.86
C GLU A 101 -14.80 29.46 14.27
N VAL A 102 -15.43 28.28 14.28
CA VAL A 102 -16.82 28.13 14.75
C VAL A 102 -16.97 28.60 16.18
N ALA A 103 -16.06 28.21 17.09
CA ALA A 103 -16.10 28.66 18.48
C ALA A 103 -16.00 30.19 18.59
N GLU A 104 -15.16 30.84 17.77
CA GLU A 104 -14.98 32.30 17.75
C GLU A 104 -16.20 33.07 17.22
N THR A 105 -17.08 32.44 16.43
CA THR A 105 -18.34 33.07 15.98
C THR A 105 -19.36 33.25 17.11
N VAL A 106 -19.23 32.52 18.22
CA VAL A 106 -20.20 32.55 19.33
C VAL A 106 -20.03 33.84 20.15
N GLY A 107 -21.07 34.67 20.20
CA GLY A 107 -21.02 35.98 20.88
C GLY A 107 -20.98 35.92 22.41
N ASN A 108 -21.54 34.86 23.01
CA ASN A 108 -21.49 34.66 24.46
C ASN A 108 -20.09 34.20 24.88
N LEU A 109 -19.45 34.94 25.80
CA LEU A 109 -18.09 34.66 26.26
C LEU A 109 -17.95 33.35 27.02
N GLN A 110 -18.99 32.92 27.75
CA GLN A 110 -18.99 31.66 28.50
C GLN A 110 -19.09 30.47 27.54
N ASP A 111 -20.02 30.53 26.60
CA ASP A 111 -20.21 29.48 25.59
C ASP A 111 -18.98 29.38 24.68
N ARG A 112 -18.43 30.51 24.21
CA ARG A 112 -17.17 30.54 23.46
C ARG A 112 -16.01 29.92 24.25
N THR A 113 -15.91 30.24 25.54
CA THR A 113 -14.86 29.65 26.41
C THR A 113 -15.02 28.14 26.50
N LEU A 114 -16.24 27.65 26.67
CA LEU A 114 -16.52 26.21 26.74
C LEU A 114 -16.11 25.50 25.44
N LEU A 115 -16.48 26.06 24.29
CA LEU A 115 -16.12 25.51 22.98
C LEU A 115 -14.60 25.52 22.74
N LEU A 116 -13.91 26.63 23.03
CA LEU A 116 -12.45 26.69 22.90
C LEU A 116 -11.75 25.71 23.84
N LYS A 117 -12.27 25.49 25.05
CA LYS A 117 -11.77 24.46 25.96
C LYS A 117 -11.99 23.04 25.43
N MET A 118 -13.08 22.77 24.73
CA MET A 118 -13.28 21.49 24.03
C MET A 118 -12.20 21.28 22.97
N VAL A 119 -11.88 22.32 22.19
CA VAL A 119 -10.79 22.25 21.20
C VAL A 119 -9.45 22.02 21.87
N VAL A 120 -9.12 22.77 22.92
CA VAL A 120 -7.86 22.62 23.68
C VAL A 120 -7.73 21.19 24.20
N LYS A 121 -8.80 20.64 24.78
CA LYS A 121 -8.80 19.24 25.25
C LYS A 121 -8.54 18.26 24.12
N ALA A 122 -9.22 18.39 22.99
CA ALA A 122 -9.04 17.51 21.86
C ALA A 122 -7.63 17.61 21.24
N GLN A 123 -7.04 18.82 21.20
CA GLN A 123 -5.65 19.03 20.76
C GLN A 123 -4.65 18.39 21.73
N MET A 124 -4.86 18.49 23.05
CA MET A 124 -4.02 17.81 24.04
C MET A 124 -4.18 16.29 23.98
N ASP A 125 -5.41 15.78 23.81
CA ASP A 125 -5.68 14.35 23.69
C ASP A 125 -5.07 13.75 22.40
N SER A 126 -4.85 14.57 21.36
CA SER A 126 -4.10 14.22 20.14
C SER A 126 -2.59 14.50 20.22
N GLY A 127 -2.08 14.96 21.37
CA GLY A 127 -0.66 15.25 21.59
C GLY A 127 -0.14 16.58 21.02
N ASP A 128 -1.02 17.44 20.50
CA ASP A 128 -0.67 18.74 19.89
C ASP A 128 -0.67 19.87 20.96
N PHE A 129 0.28 19.80 21.89
CA PHE A 129 0.38 20.74 23.02
C PHE A 129 0.74 22.18 22.62
N MET A 130 1.30 22.38 21.42
CA MET A 130 1.60 23.72 20.89
C MET A 130 0.34 24.35 20.28
N ALA A 131 -0.45 23.59 19.51
CA ALA A 131 -1.74 24.09 19.05
C ALA A 131 -2.69 24.34 20.23
N ALA A 132 -2.68 23.48 21.25
CA ALA A 132 -3.43 23.69 22.49
C ALA A 132 -3.07 25.03 23.15
N LEU A 133 -1.78 25.41 23.21
CA LEU A 133 -1.35 26.71 23.73
C LEU A 133 -1.89 27.89 22.89
N GLY A 134 -1.84 27.76 21.56
CA GLY A 134 -2.41 28.77 20.65
C GLY A 134 -3.91 28.97 20.90
N THR A 135 -4.66 27.89 21.09
CA THR A 135 -6.10 27.94 21.39
C THR A 135 -6.39 28.46 22.80
N ILE A 136 -5.57 28.10 23.80
CA ILE A 136 -5.68 28.66 25.16
C ILE A 136 -5.59 30.19 25.11
N ASN A 137 -4.66 30.75 24.33
CA ASN A 137 -4.51 32.20 24.22
C ASN A 137 -5.75 32.90 23.63
N ARG A 138 -6.62 32.18 22.91
CA ARG A 138 -7.89 32.67 22.37
C ARG A 138 -9.05 32.62 23.36
N ILE A 139 -8.91 31.91 24.51
CA ILE A 139 -9.94 31.85 25.55
C ILE A 139 -10.18 33.25 26.11
N PRO A 140 -11.40 33.82 26.06
CA PRO A 140 -11.65 35.20 26.47
C PRO A 140 -11.59 35.41 27.99
N LEU A 141 -12.00 34.42 28.78
CA LEU A 141 -12.02 34.50 30.24
C LEU A 141 -10.63 34.17 30.84
N ALA A 142 -10.03 35.11 31.57
CA ALA A 142 -8.66 34.99 32.07
C ALA A 142 -8.45 33.85 33.07
N ASP A 143 -9.41 33.61 33.97
CA ASP A 143 -9.32 32.54 34.96
C ASP A 143 -9.37 31.16 34.29
N GLU A 144 -10.26 30.99 33.31
CA GLU A 144 -10.38 29.76 32.52
C GLU A 144 -9.14 29.54 31.64
N ARG A 145 -8.56 30.61 31.10
CA ARG A 145 -7.29 30.55 30.36
C ARG A 145 -6.15 30.05 31.24
N THR A 146 -6.04 30.60 32.45
CA THR A 146 -5.00 30.22 33.43
C THR A 146 -5.15 28.75 33.84
N LYS A 147 -6.40 28.31 34.06
CA LYS A 147 -6.71 26.90 34.36
C LYS A 147 -6.33 25.97 33.20
N ALA A 148 -6.73 26.29 31.98
CA ALA A 148 -6.37 25.50 30.80
C ALA A 148 -4.85 25.45 30.56
N MET A 149 -4.12 26.54 30.87
CA MET A 149 -2.67 26.58 30.80
C MET A 149 -2.00 25.64 31.82
N SER A 150 -2.55 25.55 33.04
CA SER A 150 -2.11 24.60 34.07
C SER A 150 -2.44 23.15 33.70
N GLU A 151 -3.64 22.89 33.17
CA GLU A 151 -4.05 21.56 32.68
C GLU A 151 -3.14 21.08 31.55
N ARG A 152 -2.77 21.98 30.62
CA ARG A 152 -1.81 21.69 29.56
C ARG A 152 -0.42 21.35 30.10
N ALA A 153 0.08 22.11 31.08
CA ALA A 153 1.39 21.85 31.68
C ALA A 153 1.44 20.48 32.38
N GLN A 154 0.37 20.10 33.10
CA GLN A 154 0.25 18.77 33.70
C GLN A 154 0.15 17.67 32.64
N ALA A 155 -0.68 17.84 31.61
CA ALA A 155 -0.82 16.87 30.53
C ALA A 155 0.49 16.69 29.75
N MET A 156 1.24 17.76 29.50
CA MET A 156 2.56 17.72 28.87
C MET A 156 3.60 17.00 29.74
N SER A 157 3.56 17.20 31.06
CA SER A 157 4.40 16.47 32.03
C SER A 157 4.09 14.97 32.07
N LEU A 158 2.82 14.58 31.92
CA LEU A 158 2.39 13.18 31.86
C LEU A 158 2.66 12.53 30.49
N ALA A 159 2.68 13.32 29.42
CA ALA A 159 2.90 12.88 28.04
C ALA A 159 4.38 12.88 27.60
N GLY A 160 5.33 13.15 28.51
CA GLY A 160 6.77 13.09 28.22
C GLY A 160 7.31 14.23 27.34
N GLY A 161 6.59 15.35 27.23
CA GLY A 161 6.99 16.52 26.45
C GLY A 161 7.93 17.44 27.24
N SER A 162 9.21 17.43 26.88
CA SER A 162 10.32 18.19 27.47
C SER A 162 10.04 19.70 27.67
N GLN A 163 10.12 20.16 28.92
CA GLN A 163 11.28 20.92 29.39
C GLN A 163 11.63 20.47 30.82
N LEU A 164 12.88 20.04 31.00
CA LEU A 164 13.47 19.49 32.23
C LEU A 164 12.82 18.19 32.73
N ALA A 165 12.95 17.12 31.95
CA ALA A 165 12.87 15.78 32.53
C ALA A 165 14.16 15.50 33.31
N ASP A 166 14.03 15.29 34.61
CA ASP A 166 15.07 14.72 35.45
C ASP A 166 15.17 13.23 35.12
N PHE A 167 16.10 12.90 34.22
CA PHE A 167 16.32 11.52 33.77
C PHE A 167 17.10 10.69 34.79
N THR A 168 17.40 11.22 35.98
CA THR A 168 18.25 10.53 36.96
C THR A 168 17.65 9.20 37.37
N GLU A 169 16.35 9.11 37.66
CA GLU A 169 15.70 7.84 38.03
C GLU A 169 15.64 6.83 36.87
N LEU A 170 15.49 7.29 35.63
CA LEU A 170 15.47 6.43 34.45
C LEU A 170 16.87 5.91 34.10
N ILE A 171 17.89 6.77 34.24
CA ILE A 171 19.30 6.42 34.07
C ILE A 171 19.71 5.41 35.16
N ASP A 172 19.30 5.62 36.42
CA ASP A 172 19.61 4.71 37.52
C ASP A 172 18.93 3.34 37.33
N LEU A 173 17.69 3.33 36.84
CA LEU A 173 16.97 2.10 36.49
C LEU A 173 17.65 1.36 35.33
N ILE A 174 18.06 2.06 34.28
CA ILE A 174 18.75 1.45 33.13
C ILE A 174 20.13 0.93 33.53
N GLN A 175 20.87 1.66 34.36
CA GLN A 175 22.20 1.27 34.84
C GLN A 175 22.14 0.10 35.83
N THR A 176 21.08 0.00 36.65
CA THR A 176 20.88 -1.15 37.56
C THR A 176 20.33 -2.39 36.87
N GLN A 177 19.64 -2.25 35.73
CA GLN A 177 19.02 -3.36 35.00
C GLN A 177 19.82 -3.85 33.78
N THR A 178 20.93 -3.20 33.44
CA THR A 178 21.80 -3.63 32.33
C THR A 178 23.23 -3.89 32.80
N SER A 179 23.73 -5.10 32.58
CA SER A 179 25.12 -5.47 32.86
C SER A 179 25.99 -5.20 31.63
N GLY A 180 26.45 -3.96 31.46
CA GLY A 180 27.38 -3.55 30.41
C GLY A 180 27.97 -2.18 30.68
N GLY A 181 29.30 -2.03 30.53
CA GLY A 181 30.01 -0.78 30.76
C GLY A 181 29.73 0.23 29.65
N TRP A 182 28.98 1.28 29.99
CA TRP A 182 28.71 2.40 29.09
C TRP A 182 29.92 3.36 29.10
N ILE A 183 30.55 3.56 27.95
CA ILE A 183 31.59 4.57 27.76
C ILE A 183 30.92 5.78 27.10
N ASP A 184 31.04 6.94 27.75
CA ASP A 184 30.49 8.23 27.33
C ASP A 184 31.42 8.92 26.33
N ASP A 185 31.54 8.37 25.12
CA ASP A 185 32.30 8.98 24.02
C ASP A 185 31.46 9.20 22.73
N GLY A 186 30.14 9.05 22.82
CA GLY A 186 29.23 9.26 21.70
C GLY A 186 29.29 8.20 20.60
N SER A 187 29.95 7.06 20.84
CA SER A 187 29.99 5.92 19.90
C SER A 187 28.96 4.81 20.18
N GLY A 188 28.03 5.02 21.12
CA GLY A 188 27.06 4.01 21.55
C GLY A 188 25.94 3.74 20.55
N GLU A 189 25.78 2.46 20.17
CA GLU A 189 24.60 1.91 19.49
C GLU A 189 23.34 2.11 20.33
N GLY A 190 22.49 3.07 19.95
CA GLY A 190 21.30 3.37 20.74
C GLY A 190 20.29 4.26 20.03
N SER A 191 19.86 3.90 18.83
CA SER A 191 18.60 4.44 18.28
C SER A 191 17.44 3.52 18.67
N MET A 192 16.57 3.99 19.58
CA MET A 192 15.27 3.36 19.82
C MET A 192 14.37 3.61 18.61
N ARG A 193 14.46 2.75 17.59
CA ARG A 193 13.46 2.64 16.51
C ARG A 193 12.77 1.29 16.61
N GLN A 194 11.46 1.36 16.82
CA GLN A 194 10.58 0.25 17.15
C GLN A 194 10.45 -0.71 15.95
N PHE A 195 10.92 -1.96 16.10
CA PHE A 195 10.66 -3.06 15.18
C PHE A 195 9.57 -3.93 15.77
N SER A 196 8.42 -4.02 15.12
CA SER A 196 7.36 -4.91 15.59
C SER A 196 6.47 -5.35 14.43
N ALA A 197 7.02 -6.20 13.55
CA ALA A 197 6.25 -6.90 12.52
C ALA A 197 6.86 -8.29 12.18
N GLY A 198 7.23 -9.08 13.20
CA GLY A 198 7.73 -10.46 13.01
C GLY A 198 9.03 -10.64 12.22
N VAL A 199 9.57 -9.59 11.59
CA VAL A 199 10.90 -9.52 10.98
C VAL A 199 11.65 -8.26 11.45
N ARG A 200 12.97 -8.36 11.58
CA ARG A 200 13.89 -7.27 11.93
C ARG A 200 14.92 -7.10 10.82
N VAL A 201 15.32 -5.87 10.53
CA VAL A 201 16.47 -5.58 9.66
C VAL A 201 17.60 -5.10 10.55
N ASP A 202 18.78 -5.69 10.43
CA ASP A 202 19.97 -5.22 11.13
C ASP A 202 20.68 -4.07 10.39
N PRO A 203 21.65 -3.37 11.01
CA PRO A 203 22.35 -2.25 10.37
C PRO A 203 23.09 -2.59 9.07
N ASN A 204 23.33 -3.87 8.78
CA ASN A 204 23.94 -4.32 7.53
C ASN A 204 22.90 -4.64 6.44
N GLY A 205 21.61 -4.37 6.70
CA GLY A 205 20.51 -4.67 5.80
C GLY A 205 20.15 -6.16 5.75
N MET A 206 20.52 -6.96 6.77
CA MET A 206 20.14 -8.36 6.83
C MET A 206 18.78 -8.53 7.53
N LEU A 207 17.88 -9.26 6.89
CA LEU A 207 16.56 -9.62 7.41
C LEU A 207 16.66 -10.80 8.38
N HIS A 208 16.04 -10.66 9.54
CA HIS A 208 15.94 -11.67 10.59
C HIS A 208 14.48 -11.92 10.93
N HIS A 209 14.11 -13.16 11.29
CA HIS A 209 12.80 -13.47 11.83
C HIS A 209 12.77 -13.23 13.36
N ILE A 210 11.75 -12.55 13.87
CA ILE A 210 11.54 -12.33 15.31
C ILE A 210 10.53 -13.37 15.82
N SER A 211 10.89 -14.12 16.86
CA SER A 211 9.98 -15.09 17.49
C SER A 211 8.96 -14.41 18.42
N LYS A 212 7.80 -15.04 18.62
CA LYS A 212 6.75 -14.57 19.57
C LYS A 212 7.24 -14.42 21.02
N GLN A 213 8.33 -15.07 21.40
CA GLN A 213 8.89 -14.98 22.76
C GLN A 213 9.74 -13.73 22.98
N GLU A 214 10.26 -13.12 21.91
CA GLU A 214 11.11 -11.92 21.95
C GLU A 214 10.30 -10.61 22.00
N LEU A 215 8.97 -10.68 21.81
CA LEU A 215 8.02 -9.56 21.81
C LEU A 215 7.48 -9.17 23.20
N LYS A 216 8.10 -9.63 24.30
CA LYS A 216 7.63 -9.31 25.67
C LYS A 216 8.41 -8.14 26.26
N GLY A 217 8.18 -6.92 25.76
CA GLY A 217 8.67 -5.69 26.36
C GLY A 217 7.60 -4.96 27.20
N GLU A 218 7.89 -4.63 28.45
CA GLU A 218 6.97 -3.86 29.33
C GLU A 218 6.71 -2.43 28.83
N LEU A 219 7.65 -1.85 28.05
CA LEU A 219 7.53 -0.53 27.40
C LEU A 219 6.47 -0.52 26.27
N GLU A 220 6.33 -1.63 25.53
CA GLU A 220 5.33 -1.74 24.45
C GLU A 220 3.90 -1.76 25.01
N ALA A 221 3.70 -2.47 26.13
CA ALA A 221 2.43 -2.51 26.83
C ALA A 221 1.99 -1.13 27.37
N LEU A 222 2.94 -0.28 27.75
CA LEU A 222 2.67 1.09 28.20
C LEU A 222 2.25 2.00 27.02
N GLY A 223 2.93 1.89 25.87
CA GLY A 223 2.60 2.62 24.64
C GLY A 223 1.24 2.24 24.06
N VAL A 224 0.87 0.96 24.07
CA VAL A 224 -0.45 0.48 23.61
C VAL A 224 -1.59 0.99 24.49
N LYS A 225 -1.40 1.03 25.82
CA LYS A 225 -2.41 1.56 26.76
C LYS A 225 -2.61 3.07 26.62
N ALA A 226 -1.55 3.84 26.37
CA ALA A 226 -1.65 5.28 26.14
C ALA A 226 -2.42 5.61 24.85
N ARG A 227 -2.20 4.86 23.76
CA ARG A 227 -2.84 5.11 22.45
C ARG A 227 -4.32 4.69 22.38
N LYS A 228 -4.73 3.67 23.15
CA LYS A 228 -6.16 3.27 23.26
C LYS A 228 -7.05 4.41 23.78
N ALA A 229 -6.50 5.36 24.54
CA ALA A 229 -7.25 6.46 25.12
C ALA A 229 -7.53 7.63 24.15
N SER A 230 -6.88 7.68 22.98
CA SER A 230 -6.89 8.84 22.06
C SER A 230 -7.84 8.70 20.85
N LEU A 231 -8.68 7.66 20.78
CA LEU A 231 -9.54 7.42 19.62
C LEU A 231 -10.80 8.30 19.64
N ASN A 232 -11.10 8.87 18.48
CA ASN A 232 -12.21 9.78 18.27
C ASN A 232 -13.57 9.06 18.24
N LYS A 233 -14.61 9.59 18.90
CA LYS A 233 -15.92 8.92 19.06
C LYS A 233 -16.66 8.61 17.74
N ASN A 234 -16.52 9.42 16.70
CA ASN A 234 -17.21 9.16 15.42
C ASN A 234 -16.48 8.13 14.54
N VAL A 235 -15.15 8.21 14.48
CA VAL A 235 -14.33 7.19 13.79
C VAL A 235 -14.42 5.84 14.51
N SER A 236 -14.71 5.86 15.82
CA SER A 236 -14.88 4.66 16.62
C SER A 236 -16.12 3.83 16.30
N GLN A 237 -17.07 4.36 15.51
CA GLN A 237 -18.22 3.58 15.06
C GLN A 237 -17.85 2.69 13.88
N ASN A 238 -18.29 1.43 13.94
CA ASN A 238 -18.22 0.50 12.81
C ASN A 238 -19.15 0.98 11.69
N SER A 239 -18.62 0.98 10.47
CA SER A 239 -19.28 1.35 9.23
C SER A 239 -19.09 0.26 8.20
N GLN A 240 -20.20 -0.23 7.62
CA GLN A 240 -20.13 -1.18 6.51
C GLN A 240 -19.59 -0.52 5.23
N LEU A 241 -19.77 0.80 5.10
CA LEU A 241 -19.29 1.58 3.97
C LEU A 241 -18.91 3.00 4.41
N ARG A 242 -17.64 3.17 4.77
CA ARG A 242 -17.03 4.48 4.98
C ARG A 242 -16.43 4.98 3.69
N LEU A 243 -16.63 6.25 3.41
CA LEU A 243 -16.22 6.96 2.20
C LEU A 243 -15.15 7.98 2.55
N ILE A 244 -14.08 8.00 1.75
CA ILE A 244 -12.93 8.89 1.93
C ILE A 244 -12.71 9.63 0.63
N SER A 245 -12.96 10.93 0.63
CA SER A 245 -12.61 11.80 -0.48
C SER A 245 -11.11 12.06 -0.47
N LEU A 246 -10.41 11.53 -1.46
CA LEU A 246 -8.96 11.68 -1.62
C LEU A 246 -8.57 13.14 -1.90
N THR A 247 -9.43 13.87 -2.63
CA THR A 247 -9.19 15.27 -2.98
C THR A 247 -9.31 16.18 -1.76
N ARG A 248 -10.33 15.98 -0.93
CA ARG A 248 -10.47 16.70 0.36
C ARG A 248 -9.38 16.32 1.34
N LEU A 249 -9.08 15.02 1.46
CA LEU A 249 -8.02 14.53 2.35
C LEU A 249 -6.67 15.16 1.99
N GLU A 250 -6.30 15.21 0.71
CA GLU A 250 -5.06 15.85 0.28
C GLU A 250 -5.02 17.33 0.67
N LYS A 251 -6.13 18.06 0.46
CA LYS A 251 -6.22 19.49 0.81
C LYS A 251 -5.98 19.73 2.30
N GLU A 252 -6.62 18.95 3.16
CA GLU A 252 -6.44 19.07 4.62
C GLU A 252 -5.03 18.67 5.06
N VAL A 253 -4.46 17.61 4.47
CA VAL A 253 -3.07 17.21 4.73
C VAL A 253 -2.09 18.29 4.28
N GLN A 254 -2.31 18.89 3.12
CA GLN A 254 -1.50 19.97 2.60
C GLN A 254 -1.54 21.18 3.53
N GLN A 255 -2.73 21.59 3.96
CA GLN A 255 -2.89 22.71 4.90
C GLN A 255 -2.12 22.46 6.20
N LEU A 256 -2.23 21.25 6.78
CA LEU A 256 -1.47 20.91 7.99
C LEU A 256 0.05 21.03 7.76
N ILE A 257 0.55 20.53 6.62
CA ILE A 257 1.99 20.60 6.31
C ILE A 257 2.45 22.05 6.14
N GLU A 258 1.66 22.90 5.47
CA GLU A 258 1.95 24.33 5.29
C GLU A 258 1.96 25.10 6.62
N GLU A 259 1.14 24.67 7.58
CA GLU A 259 1.14 25.15 8.97
C GLU A 259 2.31 24.60 9.80
N GLY A 260 3.18 23.75 9.24
CA GLY A 260 4.28 23.09 9.95
C GLY A 260 3.83 21.96 10.87
N ARG A 261 2.63 21.41 10.64
CA ARG A 261 2.00 20.37 11.44
C ARG A 261 2.03 19.03 10.72
N SER A 262 1.99 17.95 11.50
CA SER A 262 1.87 16.60 10.96
C SER A 262 0.39 16.22 10.76
N PRO A 263 0.07 15.41 9.74
CA PRO A 263 -1.26 14.82 9.62
C PRO A 263 -1.66 14.07 10.88
N VAL A 264 -2.93 14.24 11.28
CA VAL A 264 -3.49 13.62 12.47
C VAL A 264 -3.66 12.12 12.27
N GLU A 265 -3.78 11.36 13.36
CA GLU A 265 -3.83 9.90 13.30
C GLU A 265 -5.02 9.37 12.47
N THR A 266 -6.17 10.05 12.52
CA THR A 266 -7.33 9.70 11.70
C THR A 266 -7.04 9.81 10.21
N MET A 267 -6.24 10.78 9.76
CA MET A 267 -5.78 10.90 8.37
C MET A 267 -4.77 9.81 8.03
N LYS A 268 -3.79 9.59 8.92
CA LYS A 268 -2.75 8.55 8.73
C LYS A 268 -3.35 7.16 8.58
N MET A 269 -4.41 6.85 9.33
CA MET A 269 -5.10 5.55 9.33
C MET A 269 -6.33 5.52 8.42
N LEU A 270 -6.45 6.48 7.48
CA LEU A 270 -7.55 6.59 6.53
C LEU A 270 -8.93 6.33 7.16
N ALA A 271 -9.21 7.04 8.26
CA ALA A 271 -10.45 6.95 9.04
C ALA A 271 -10.84 5.51 9.41
N GLY A 272 -9.87 4.61 9.63
CA GLY A 272 -10.10 3.23 10.06
C GLY A 272 -10.59 2.29 8.95
N LEU A 273 -10.44 2.68 7.67
CA LEU A 273 -10.78 1.81 6.55
C LEU A 273 -9.94 0.53 6.60
N THR A 274 -10.59 -0.64 6.54
CA THR A 274 -9.91 -1.95 6.66
C THR A 274 -9.73 -2.67 5.31
N LYS A 275 -10.47 -2.22 4.28
CA LYS A 275 -10.43 -2.74 2.91
C LYS A 275 -11.03 -1.71 1.95
N VAL A 276 -10.54 -1.66 0.71
CA VAL A 276 -11.20 -0.90 -0.37
C VAL A 276 -12.12 -1.83 -1.15
N GLU A 277 -13.37 -1.43 -1.33
CA GLU A 277 -14.36 -2.15 -2.13
C GLU A 277 -14.86 -1.33 -3.32
N TYR A 278 -14.86 -0.01 -3.21
CA TYR A 278 -15.36 0.89 -4.24
C TYR A 278 -14.41 2.05 -4.52
N VAL A 279 -14.46 2.51 -5.76
CA VAL A 279 -13.89 3.79 -6.20
C VAL A 279 -14.98 4.57 -6.92
N PHE A 280 -15.29 5.77 -6.44
CA PHE A 280 -16.25 6.67 -7.06
C PHE A 280 -15.54 7.93 -7.55
N VAL A 281 -16.02 8.45 -8.66
CA VAL A 281 -15.57 9.71 -9.25
C VAL A 281 -16.79 10.57 -9.45
N TYR A 282 -16.76 11.76 -8.87
CA TYR A 282 -17.81 12.76 -8.99
C TYR A 282 -17.21 13.99 -9.69
N PRO A 283 -17.23 14.04 -11.04
CA PRO A 283 -16.62 15.13 -11.80
C PRO A 283 -17.14 16.52 -11.42
N GLU A 284 -18.46 16.65 -11.25
CA GLU A 284 -19.11 17.92 -10.89
C GLU A 284 -18.70 18.41 -9.50
N ASP A 285 -18.42 17.47 -8.59
CA ASP A 285 -18.01 17.77 -7.22
C ASP A 285 -16.47 17.89 -7.10
N GLN A 286 -15.73 17.56 -8.18
CA GLN A 286 -14.27 17.46 -8.22
C GLN A 286 -13.70 16.46 -7.20
N GLU A 287 -14.34 15.29 -7.09
CA GLU A 287 -13.98 14.30 -6.07
C GLU A 287 -13.63 12.94 -6.64
N ILE A 288 -12.62 12.33 -6.03
CA ILE A 288 -12.34 10.90 -6.11
C ILE A 288 -12.49 10.34 -4.71
N VAL A 289 -13.31 9.31 -4.57
CA VAL A 289 -13.67 8.71 -3.29
C VAL A 289 -13.32 7.23 -3.32
N ILE A 290 -12.60 6.75 -2.31
CA ILE A 290 -12.48 5.31 -2.03
C ILE A 290 -13.45 4.96 -0.90
N ALA A 291 -14.02 3.76 -0.96
CA ALA A 291 -14.96 3.32 0.07
C ALA A 291 -14.88 1.82 0.36
N GLY A 292 -15.28 1.45 1.57
CA GLY A 292 -15.29 0.07 2.07
C GLY A 292 -15.57 0.00 3.57
N PRO A 293 -15.43 -1.18 4.19
CA PRO A 293 -15.69 -1.35 5.61
C PRO A 293 -14.63 -0.63 6.46
N ALA A 294 -15.08 0.06 7.50
CA ALA A 294 -14.20 0.79 8.42
C ALA A 294 -14.68 0.68 9.86
N GLU A 295 -13.74 0.79 10.79
CA GLU A 295 -14.02 0.63 12.22
C GLU A 295 -12.99 1.38 13.07
N ALA A 296 -13.23 1.41 14.39
CA ALA A 296 -12.19 1.80 15.33
C ALA A 296 -10.96 0.90 15.17
N TRP A 297 -9.76 1.44 15.38
CA TRP A 297 -8.54 0.63 15.41
C TRP A 297 -7.83 0.73 16.75
N ILE A 298 -7.04 -0.28 17.07
CA ILE A 298 -6.08 -0.29 18.17
C ILE A 298 -4.72 -0.73 17.63
N TYR A 299 -3.66 -0.38 18.34
CA TYR A 299 -2.36 -1.00 18.09
C TYR A 299 -2.32 -2.33 18.84
N ASN A 300 -2.06 -3.42 18.12
CA ASN A 300 -1.89 -4.73 18.74
C ASN A 300 -0.54 -4.83 19.48
N GLU A 301 -0.23 -6.01 20.02
CA GLU A 301 1.04 -6.26 20.73
C GLU A 301 2.26 -6.03 19.84
N GLN A 302 2.11 -6.16 18.52
CA GLN A 302 3.13 -5.87 17.52
C GLN A 302 3.11 -4.39 17.10
N GLY A 303 2.33 -3.52 17.73
CA GLY A 303 2.26 -2.11 17.33
C GLY A 303 1.68 -1.89 15.92
N LEU A 304 1.00 -2.88 15.33
CA LEU A 304 0.28 -2.74 14.06
C LEU A 304 -1.11 -2.19 14.33
N PRO A 305 -1.59 -1.20 13.55
CA PRO A 305 -2.93 -0.67 13.68
C PRO A 305 -3.93 -1.67 13.08
N VAL A 306 -4.81 -2.21 13.91
CA VAL A 306 -5.80 -3.22 13.55
C VAL A 306 -7.19 -2.80 13.99
N GLY A 307 -8.20 -3.13 13.19
CA GLY A 307 -9.59 -2.93 13.52
C GLY A 307 -9.99 -3.66 14.81
N VAL A 308 -10.82 -3.03 15.63
CA VAL A 308 -11.22 -3.52 16.96
C VAL A 308 -12.10 -4.77 16.87
N GLU A 309 -13.00 -4.82 15.89
CA GLU A 309 -13.94 -5.93 15.71
C GLU A 309 -13.38 -6.99 14.76
N SER A 310 -12.83 -6.58 13.61
CA SER A 310 -12.35 -7.55 12.62
C SER A 310 -10.94 -8.08 12.91
N GLY A 311 -10.12 -7.34 13.66
CA GLY A 311 -8.70 -7.64 13.85
C GLY A 311 -7.85 -7.44 12.59
N ARG A 312 -8.42 -6.94 11.48
CA ARG A 312 -7.69 -6.71 10.22
C ARG A 312 -6.82 -5.45 10.28
N PRO A 313 -5.70 -5.39 9.56
CA PRO A 313 -4.94 -4.14 9.39
C PRO A 313 -5.80 -3.05 8.76
N VAL A 314 -5.69 -1.83 9.29
CA VAL A 314 -6.27 -0.64 8.65
C VAL A 314 -5.35 -0.13 7.54
N LEU A 315 -5.94 0.45 6.50
CA LEU A 315 -5.17 1.11 5.44
C LEU A 315 -4.47 2.36 5.97
N GLN A 316 -3.27 2.62 5.44
CA GLN A 316 -2.46 3.75 5.87
C GLN A 316 -2.19 4.72 4.73
N LEU A 317 -2.14 6.01 5.07
CA LEU A 317 -1.89 7.10 4.14
C LEU A 317 -0.51 6.96 3.48
N ASP A 318 0.49 6.47 4.20
CA ASP A 318 1.84 6.21 3.69
C ASP A 318 1.84 5.25 2.50
N ASP A 319 1.05 4.17 2.57
CA ASP A 319 0.95 3.20 1.48
C ASP A 319 0.19 3.77 0.31
N LEU A 320 -0.93 4.46 0.58
CA LEU A 320 -1.72 5.11 -0.46
C LEU A 320 -0.84 6.07 -1.27
N VAL A 321 -0.12 6.97 -0.60
CA VAL A 321 0.75 7.94 -1.27
C VAL A 321 1.92 7.25 -1.98
N THR A 322 2.55 6.26 -1.36
CA THR A 322 3.64 5.49 -2.01
C THR A 322 3.15 4.84 -3.31
N ILE A 323 1.98 4.21 -3.27
CA ILE A 323 1.40 3.51 -4.42
C ILE A 323 0.89 4.48 -5.50
N LEU A 324 0.25 5.59 -5.12
CA LEU A 324 -0.12 6.65 -6.07
C LEU A 324 1.10 7.15 -6.86
N ARG A 325 2.25 7.31 -6.19
CA ARG A 325 3.51 7.73 -6.82
C ARG A 325 4.07 6.65 -7.75
N THR A 326 4.00 5.37 -7.37
CA THR A 326 4.40 4.24 -8.22
C THR A 326 3.61 4.17 -9.54
N PHE A 327 2.35 4.59 -9.54
CA PHE A 327 1.49 4.64 -10.74
C PHE A 327 1.32 6.05 -11.33
N SER A 328 2.14 7.02 -10.91
CA SER A 328 2.21 8.34 -11.54
C SER A 328 2.86 8.26 -12.93
N ASP A 329 2.83 9.36 -13.69
CA ASP A 329 3.51 9.43 -14.98
C ASP A 329 5.04 9.25 -14.90
N GLN A 330 5.63 9.49 -13.71
CA GLN A 330 7.05 9.29 -13.45
C GLN A 330 7.36 7.92 -12.80
N GLY A 331 6.34 7.13 -12.47
CA GLY A 331 6.47 5.85 -11.78
C GLY A 331 6.67 4.65 -12.72
N GLU A 332 7.15 3.54 -12.17
CA GLU A 332 7.41 2.30 -12.92
C GLU A 332 6.13 1.55 -13.33
N ASN A 333 4.99 1.81 -12.67
CA ASN A 333 3.69 1.16 -12.92
C ASN A 333 3.68 -0.36 -12.72
N ILE A 334 4.69 -0.85 -12.03
CA ILE A 334 4.87 -2.20 -11.57
C ILE A 334 5.75 -2.09 -10.33
N PHE A 335 5.54 -2.95 -9.35
CA PHE A 335 6.42 -3.02 -8.18
C PHE A 335 6.42 -4.42 -7.58
N GLY A 336 7.40 -4.69 -6.73
CA GLY A 336 7.51 -5.99 -6.09
C GLY A 336 8.85 -6.21 -5.41
N CYS A 337 9.06 -7.44 -4.96
CA CYS A 337 10.34 -7.91 -4.46
C CYS A 337 10.68 -9.28 -5.06
N SER A 338 11.96 -9.64 -5.08
CA SER A 338 12.46 -10.99 -5.38
C SER A 338 13.54 -11.35 -4.37
N PHE A 339 13.61 -12.62 -4.02
CA PHE A 339 14.71 -13.17 -3.24
C PHE A 339 15.41 -14.20 -4.09
N ASP A 340 16.69 -13.98 -4.30
CA ASP A 340 17.49 -14.77 -5.23
C ASP A 340 18.70 -15.33 -4.47
N PRO A 341 18.79 -16.67 -4.30
CA PRO A 341 20.00 -17.28 -3.78
C PRO A 341 21.15 -17.09 -4.76
N ARG A 342 22.34 -16.85 -4.23
CA ARG A 342 23.53 -16.64 -5.04
C ARG A 342 23.96 -17.93 -5.74
N ALA A 343 24.40 -17.80 -7.00
CA ALA A 343 24.76 -18.94 -7.83
C ALA A 343 25.88 -19.79 -7.20
N GLU A 344 26.90 -19.16 -6.62
CA GLU A 344 27.98 -19.88 -5.95
C GLU A 344 27.49 -20.71 -4.75
N GLY A 345 26.47 -20.22 -4.03
CA GLY A 345 25.83 -20.95 -2.93
C GLY A 345 25.07 -22.17 -3.42
N LEU A 346 24.31 -22.00 -4.50
CA LEU A 346 23.55 -23.07 -5.13
C LEU A 346 24.44 -24.16 -5.70
N ALA A 347 25.55 -23.80 -6.37
CA ALA A 347 26.54 -24.75 -6.88
C ALA A 347 27.10 -25.63 -5.75
N ARG A 348 27.52 -25.01 -4.64
CA ARG A 348 28.04 -25.73 -3.46
C ARG A 348 27.01 -26.66 -2.83
N VAL A 349 25.75 -26.25 -2.75
CA VAL A 349 24.67 -27.10 -2.22
C VAL A 349 24.39 -28.26 -3.16
N ASN A 350 24.27 -28.01 -4.46
CA ASN A 350 23.98 -29.04 -5.46
C ASN A 350 25.05 -30.15 -5.43
N GLU A 351 26.33 -29.76 -5.38
CA GLU A 351 27.45 -30.69 -5.22
C GLU A 351 27.35 -31.47 -3.89
N PHE A 352 27.14 -30.77 -2.77
CA PHE A 352 27.08 -31.38 -1.44
C PHE A 352 25.95 -32.41 -1.31
N VAL A 353 24.75 -32.09 -1.79
CA VAL A 353 23.59 -33.00 -1.77
C VAL A 353 23.87 -34.23 -2.64
N THR A 354 24.45 -34.04 -3.82
CA THR A 354 24.80 -35.14 -4.74
C THR A 354 25.80 -36.10 -4.08
N GLN A 355 26.84 -35.55 -3.44
CA GLN A 355 27.84 -36.35 -2.71
C GLN A 355 27.24 -37.07 -1.49
N SER A 356 26.32 -36.42 -0.75
CA SER A 356 25.66 -37.02 0.41
C SER A 356 24.80 -38.22 0.00
N ASN A 357 23.91 -38.04 -0.98
CA ASN A 357 23.03 -39.12 -1.45
C ASN A 357 23.81 -40.29 -2.08
N ALA A 358 24.99 -40.04 -2.67
CA ALA A 358 25.88 -41.11 -3.15
C ALA A 358 26.48 -41.98 -2.04
N ARG A 359 26.56 -41.47 -0.80
CA ARG A 359 27.07 -42.21 0.37
C ARG A 359 26.00 -43.04 1.09
N GLY A 360 24.74 -42.91 0.68
CA GLY A 360 23.61 -43.59 1.31
C GLY A 360 22.94 -42.76 2.43
N PRO A 361 21.94 -43.35 3.13
CA PRO A 361 21.08 -42.60 4.06
C PRO A 361 21.83 -42.01 5.25
N LEU A 362 21.44 -40.80 5.67
CA LEU A 362 21.95 -40.18 6.89
C LEU A 362 21.50 -40.92 8.16
N SER A 363 22.39 -41.02 9.14
CA SER A 363 22.02 -41.50 10.47
C SER A 363 21.14 -40.48 11.20
N ALA A 364 20.06 -40.97 11.81
CA ALA A 364 19.11 -40.15 12.55
C ALA A 364 19.80 -39.38 13.69
N GLY A 365 19.27 -38.20 14.02
CA GLY A 365 19.79 -37.37 15.11
C GLY A 365 20.97 -36.49 14.68
N ALA A 366 22.18 -36.80 15.16
CA ALA A 366 23.34 -35.92 15.00
C ALA A 366 23.78 -35.76 13.53
N GLY A 367 23.66 -36.81 12.71
CA GLY A 367 23.98 -36.77 11.28
C GLY A 367 23.11 -35.77 10.52
N VAL A 368 21.78 -35.87 10.70
CA VAL A 368 20.81 -34.95 10.09
C VAL A 368 21.03 -33.50 10.54
N ARG A 369 21.24 -33.26 11.84
CA ARG A 369 21.50 -31.88 12.34
C ARG A 369 22.76 -31.27 11.73
N ASN A 370 23.84 -32.04 11.63
CA ASN A 370 25.08 -31.60 11.02
C ASN A 370 24.93 -31.33 9.51
N TYR A 371 24.12 -32.15 8.83
CA TYR A 371 23.80 -31.97 7.42
C TYR A 371 23.01 -30.68 7.18
N THR A 372 21.94 -30.43 7.96
CA THR A 372 21.14 -29.19 7.86
C THR A 372 21.98 -27.93 8.11
N ARG A 373 22.91 -27.97 9.09
CA ARG A 373 23.83 -26.86 9.33
C ARG A 373 24.73 -26.60 8.13
N GLN A 374 25.34 -27.65 7.57
CA GLN A 374 26.20 -27.53 6.38
C GLN A 374 25.44 -27.05 5.14
N LEU A 375 24.17 -27.45 4.96
CA LEU A 375 23.33 -26.93 3.88
C LEU A 375 23.18 -25.42 3.97
N LYS A 376 22.83 -24.90 5.16
CA LYS A 376 22.68 -23.47 5.40
C LYS A 376 24.00 -22.72 5.16
N GLU A 377 25.10 -23.19 5.74
CA GLU A 377 26.43 -22.58 5.59
C GLU A 377 26.90 -22.53 4.13
N LYS A 378 26.66 -23.61 3.38
CA LYS A 378 27.06 -23.68 1.97
C LYS A 378 26.23 -22.77 1.08
N LEU A 379 24.92 -22.71 1.32
CA LEU A 379 23.99 -21.89 0.54
C LEU A 379 24.24 -20.41 0.78
N GLY A 380 24.47 -20.03 2.04
CA GLY A 380 24.70 -18.64 2.43
C GLY A 380 23.43 -17.80 2.40
N VAL A 381 23.61 -16.50 2.17
CA VAL A 381 22.52 -15.52 2.10
C VAL A 381 21.90 -15.46 0.70
N GLN A 382 20.68 -14.94 0.63
CA GLN A 382 19.99 -14.54 -0.61
C GLN A 382 19.97 -13.02 -0.70
N ASP A 383 20.01 -12.52 -1.92
CA ASP A 383 19.85 -11.09 -2.18
C ASP A 383 18.36 -10.76 -2.32
N ILE A 384 17.93 -9.67 -1.69
CA ILE A 384 16.58 -9.12 -1.77
C ILE A 384 16.62 -7.97 -2.77
N THR A 385 15.86 -8.08 -3.86
CA THR A 385 15.72 -7.03 -4.87
C THR A 385 14.32 -6.45 -4.83
N LEU A 386 14.21 -5.16 -4.51
CA LEU A 386 12.98 -4.37 -4.58
C LEU A 386 12.97 -3.52 -5.87
N TYR A 387 11.79 -3.27 -6.41
CA TYR A 387 11.59 -2.42 -7.59
C TYR A 387 10.23 -1.72 -7.54
N GLY A 388 10.10 -0.56 -8.17
CA GLY A 388 8.86 0.21 -8.30
C GLY A 388 8.40 0.99 -7.06
N VAL A 389 8.94 0.70 -5.88
CA VAL A 389 8.69 1.41 -4.62
C VAL A 389 10.01 1.69 -3.90
N PRO A 390 10.10 2.74 -3.06
CA PRO A 390 11.26 2.95 -2.20
C PRO A 390 11.50 1.73 -1.29
N ASP A 391 12.75 1.30 -1.18
CA ASP A 391 13.13 0.16 -0.34
C ASP A 391 13.02 0.42 1.17
N THR A 392 12.97 1.71 1.54
CA THR A 392 12.68 2.20 2.89
C THR A 392 11.18 2.41 3.16
N SER A 393 10.28 2.07 2.24
CA SER A 393 8.84 2.26 2.43
C SER A 393 8.20 1.15 3.29
N ARG A 394 7.06 1.45 3.92
CA ARG A 394 6.24 0.43 4.59
C ARG A 394 5.77 -0.65 3.60
N VAL A 395 5.42 -0.25 2.38
CA VAL A 395 5.04 -1.15 1.28
C VAL A 395 6.14 -2.19 1.04
N ALA A 396 7.41 -1.76 0.93
CA ALA A 396 8.54 -2.67 0.76
C ALA A 396 8.63 -3.73 1.87
N ARG A 397 8.43 -3.33 3.14
CA ARG A 397 8.44 -4.25 4.29
C ARG A 397 7.37 -5.33 4.17
N VAL A 398 6.12 -4.95 3.88
CA VAL A 398 5.01 -5.91 3.77
C VAL A 398 5.25 -6.91 2.63
N LEU A 399 5.77 -6.45 1.49
CA LEU A 399 6.09 -7.33 0.36
C LEU A 399 7.16 -8.37 0.74
N ILE A 400 8.24 -7.92 1.36
CA ILE A 400 9.35 -8.76 1.80
C ILE A 400 8.89 -9.77 2.83
N GLU A 401 8.15 -9.31 3.84
CA GLU A 401 7.69 -10.15 4.94
C GLU A 401 6.70 -11.21 4.47
N ALA A 402 5.72 -10.85 3.63
CA ALA A 402 4.74 -11.79 3.12
C ALA A 402 5.37 -12.92 2.28
N ASP A 403 6.32 -12.58 1.42
CA ASP A 403 7.07 -13.57 0.64
C ASP A 403 7.95 -14.45 1.53
N TYR A 404 8.70 -13.84 2.46
CA TYR A 404 9.55 -14.57 3.38
C TYR A 404 8.75 -15.59 4.20
N ARG A 405 7.60 -15.19 4.76
CA ARG A 405 6.72 -16.09 5.51
C ARG A 405 6.09 -17.16 4.61
N MET A 406 5.72 -16.84 3.37
CA MET A 406 5.18 -17.83 2.42
C MET A 406 6.21 -18.95 2.19
N LYS A 407 7.49 -18.59 2.05
CA LYS A 407 8.57 -19.57 1.89
C LYS A 407 8.73 -20.42 3.14
N LEU A 408 8.73 -19.81 4.34
CA LEU A 408 8.80 -20.54 5.62
C LEU A 408 7.64 -21.53 5.77
N ILE A 409 6.42 -21.15 5.38
CA ILE A 409 5.24 -22.03 5.36
C ILE A 409 5.48 -23.20 4.41
N GLY A 410 5.85 -22.91 3.15
CA GLY A 410 5.99 -23.96 2.15
C GLY A 410 7.11 -24.96 2.43
N ILE A 411 8.17 -24.57 3.15
CA ILE A 411 9.21 -25.50 3.61
C ILE A 411 8.93 -26.13 4.98
N GLY A 412 7.79 -25.84 5.60
CA GLY A 412 7.37 -26.42 6.89
C GLY A 412 8.16 -25.91 8.09
N LYS A 413 8.65 -24.66 8.04
CA LYS A 413 9.23 -23.94 9.20
C LYS A 413 8.23 -23.01 9.90
N MET A 414 7.10 -22.75 9.26
CA MET A 414 5.98 -22.01 9.82
C MET A 414 4.70 -22.78 9.52
N ASP A 415 3.80 -22.87 10.50
CA ASP A 415 2.50 -23.51 10.32
C ASP A 415 1.48 -22.50 9.78
N ALA A 416 0.71 -22.91 8.78
CA ALA A 416 -0.39 -22.14 8.18
C ALA A 416 -1.74 -22.85 8.33
N GLY A 417 -1.81 -23.81 9.26
CA GLY A 417 -2.95 -24.68 9.45
C GLY A 417 -3.03 -25.85 8.47
N LYS A 418 -3.91 -26.80 8.79
CA LYS A 418 -4.03 -28.09 8.10
C LYS A 418 -4.42 -27.98 6.62
N ASN A 419 -5.07 -26.88 6.24
CA ASN A 419 -5.55 -26.64 4.87
C ASN A 419 -4.44 -26.12 3.94
N ILE A 420 -3.31 -25.67 4.49
CA ILE A 420 -2.14 -25.19 3.74
C ILE A 420 -0.93 -26.03 4.16
N PRO A 421 -0.91 -27.34 3.80
CA PRO A 421 0.20 -28.22 4.13
C PRO A 421 1.49 -27.73 3.47
N SER A 422 2.63 -27.90 4.14
CA SER A 422 3.92 -27.61 3.52
C SER A 422 4.20 -28.57 2.36
N TYR A 423 5.14 -28.22 1.48
CA TYR A 423 5.57 -29.10 0.39
C TYR A 423 6.02 -30.48 0.92
N PHE A 424 6.68 -30.53 2.07
CA PHE A 424 7.12 -31.78 2.68
C PHE A 424 5.97 -32.63 3.24
N ASP A 425 4.87 -32.01 3.66
CA ASP A 425 3.69 -32.72 4.14
C ASP A 425 2.87 -33.27 2.98
N LEU A 426 2.84 -32.56 1.84
CA LEU A 426 2.30 -33.07 0.58
C LEU A 426 3.14 -34.23 0.05
N LEU A 427 4.47 -34.10 0.09
CA LEU A 427 5.40 -35.18 -0.28
C LEU A 427 5.19 -36.43 0.60
N ALA A 428 4.82 -36.26 1.86
CA ALA A 428 4.53 -37.35 2.80
C ALA A 428 3.36 -38.25 2.38
N GLN A 429 2.38 -37.63 1.73
CA GLN A 429 1.12 -38.26 1.38
C GLN A 429 1.20 -38.99 0.04
N GLU A 430 2.26 -38.77 -0.73
CA GLU A 430 2.40 -39.34 -2.07
C GLU A 430 3.26 -40.61 -2.06
N SER A 431 2.60 -41.77 -2.14
CA SER A 431 3.20 -43.11 -1.99
C SER A 431 4.30 -43.45 -3.01
N ASN A 432 4.35 -42.73 -4.14
CA ASN A 432 5.28 -42.94 -5.26
C ASN A 432 6.20 -41.73 -5.50
N ALA A 433 6.27 -40.76 -4.58
CA ALA A 433 7.09 -39.59 -4.79
C ALA A 433 8.59 -39.97 -4.80
N SER A 434 9.18 -39.91 -5.99
CA SER A 434 10.62 -39.98 -6.19
C SER A 434 11.14 -38.55 -6.11
N GLY A 435 11.28 -37.99 -4.90
CA GLY A 435 11.88 -36.66 -4.75
C GLY A 435 13.26 -36.62 -5.42
N MET A 436 13.54 -35.56 -6.19
CA MET A 436 14.90 -35.31 -6.65
C MET A 436 15.79 -34.98 -5.44
N ASN A 437 17.10 -35.13 -5.63
CA ASN A 437 18.10 -34.80 -4.61
C ASN A 437 17.94 -33.33 -4.14
N LEU A 438 17.81 -32.40 -5.08
CA LEU A 438 17.58 -30.97 -4.85
C LEU A 438 16.37 -30.51 -5.66
N GLU A 439 15.31 -30.13 -4.96
CA GLU A 439 14.11 -29.52 -5.55
C GLU A 439 14.26 -28.00 -5.52
N ALA A 440 14.41 -27.39 -6.70
CA ALA A 440 14.42 -25.94 -6.85
C ALA A 440 13.01 -25.45 -7.23
N LEU A 441 12.30 -24.93 -6.23
CA LEU A 441 10.95 -24.43 -6.37
C LEU A 441 10.96 -22.90 -6.45
N ARG A 442 9.98 -22.35 -7.17
CA ARG A 442 9.71 -20.92 -7.21
C ARG A 442 8.26 -20.67 -6.86
N TRP A 443 8.03 -19.84 -5.85
CA TRP A 443 6.70 -19.34 -5.48
C TRP A 443 6.68 -17.83 -5.51
N TRP A 444 5.61 -17.24 -6.00
CA TRP A 444 5.42 -15.79 -5.90
C TRP A 444 3.98 -15.41 -5.71
N LEU A 445 3.77 -14.31 -5.01
CA LEU A 445 2.46 -13.73 -4.76
C LEU A 445 2.16 -12.65 -5.80
N THR A 446 0.93 -12.66 -6.33
CA THR A 446 0.44 -11.66 -7.29
C THR A 446 -1.05 -11.42 -7.05
N MET A 447 -1.57 -10.37 -7.67
CA MET A 447 -2.96 -9.94 -7.53
C MET A 447 -3.96 -11.02 -7.99
N LYS A 448 -5.08 -11.18 -7.26
CA LYS A 448 -6.23 -12.00 -7.68
C LYS A 448 -7.53 -11.22 -7.49
N TYR A 449 -8.30 -11.08 -8.57
CA TYR A 449 -9.64 -10.51 -8.57
C TYR A 449 -10.56 -11.37 -9.45
N ASP A 450 -11.84 -11.43 -9.10
CA ASP A 450 -12.84 -12.10 -9.94
C ASP A 450 -13.37 -11.14 -11.03
N SER A 451 -13.49 -9.85 -10.70
CA SER A 451 -13.75 -8.76 -11.65
C SER A 451 -13.62 -7.39 -10.99
N VAL A 452 -13.52 -6.35 -11.82
CA VAL A 452 -13.82 -4.97 -11.45
C VAL A 452 -15.12 -4.60 -12.16
N LEU A 453 -16.20 -4.43 -11.38
CA LEU A 453 -17.46 -3.96 -11.92
C LEU A 453 -17.39 -2.45 -12.12
N HIS A 454 -18.08 -1.92 -13.13
CA HIS A 454 -18.19 -0.48 -13.31
C HIS A 454 -19.55 -0.06 -13.89
N ASN A 455 -20.00 1.15 -13.57
CA ASN A 455 -21.17 1.72 -14.23
C ASN A 455 -20.86 2.08 -15.72
N PRO A 456 -21.88 2.25 -16.59
CA PRO A 456 -21.64 2.55 -18.00
C PRO A 456 -20.77 3.79 -18.25
N GLN A 457 -20.88 4.80 -17.36
CA GLN A 457 -20.14 6.05 -17.44
C GLN A 457 -18.69 5.95 -16.94
N ARG A 458 -18.29 4.80 -16.39
CA ARG A 458 -16.94 4.58 -15.82
C ARG A 458 -16.60 5.63 -14.77
N THR A 459 -17.58 5.99 -13.93
CA THR A 459 -17.43 6.90 -12.79
C THR A 459 -17.61 6.20 -11.46
N ALA A 460 -17.99 4.92 -11.47
CA ALA A 460 -18.11 4.12 -10.27
C ALA A 460 -17.57 2.72 -10.55
N TYR A 461 -16.73 2.21 -9.65
CA TYR A 461 -16.07 0.92 -9.74
C TYR A 461 -16.25 0.14 -8.45
N GLN A 462 -16.38 -1.18 -8.55
CA GLN A 462 -16.39 -2.10 -7.43
C GLN A 462 -15.35 -3.21 -7.63
N VAL A 463 -14.54 -3.46 -6.62
CA VAL A 463 -13.56 -4.54 -6.58
C VAL A 463 -14.25 -5.82 -6.09
N VAL A 464 -14.28 -6.87 -6.92
CA VAL A 464 -14.93 -8.15 -6.60
C VAL A 464 -13.92 -9.28 -6.50
N GLY A 465 -14.02 -10.06 -5.42
CA GLY A 465 -13.19 -11.25 -5.21
C GLY A 465 -11.72 -10.93 -4.93
N SER A 466 -11.44 -9.76 -4.33
CA SER A 466 -10.09 -9.38 -3.88
C SER A 466 -9.47 -10.48 -3.03
N SER A 467 -8.29 -10.93 -3.45
CA SER A 467 -7.46 -11.92 -2.77
C SER A 467 -6.04 -11.87 -3.37
N VAL A 468 -5.19 -12.78 -2.94
CA VAL A 468 -3.84 -12.96 -3.48
C VAL A 468 -3.71 -14.34 -4.11
N LEU A 469 -3.09 -14.37 -5.28
CA LEU A 469 -2.75 -15.58 -6.02
C LEU A 469 -1.30 -15.96 -5.71
N CYS A 470 -1.11 -17.15 -5.15
CA CYS A 470 0.20 -17.79 -5.12
C CYS A 470 0.40 -18.54 -6.44
N GLN A 471 1.48 -18.22 -7.15
CA GLN A 471 1.91 -18.95 -8.34
C GLN A 471 3.10 -19.84 -8.03
N SER A 472 3.31 -20.87 -8.86
CA SER A 472 4.38 -21.83 -8.73
C SER A 472 5.09 -22.10 -10.05
N GLU A 473 6.38 -22.41 -9.96
CA GLU A 473 7.23 -22.88 -11.06
C GLU A 473 8.31 -23.81 -10.49
N ASN A 474 8.65 -24.90 -11.18
CA ASN A 474 9.84 -25.69 -10.91
C ASN A 474 11.01 -25.10 -11.70
N GLN A 475 12.20 -25.17 -11.16
CA GLN A 475 13.41 -24.70 -11.82
C GLN A 475 14.50 -25.76 -11.81
N ILE A 476 15.48 -25.57 -12.69
CA ILE A 476 16.64 -26.44 -12.79
C ILE A 476 17.85 -25.65 -12.29
N VAL A 477 18.61 -26.24 -11.36
CA VAL A 477 19.90 -25.69 -10.90
C VAL A 477 21.03 -26.34 -11.70
N THR A 478 21.81 -25.54 -12.41
CA THR A 478 22.98 -26.03 -13.18
C THR A 478 24.13 -26.41 -12.24
N LYS A 479 25.23 -26.93 -12.80
CA LYS A 479 26.45 -27.20 -12.01
C LYS A 479 27.10 -25.92 -11.50
N GLU A 480 26.95 -24.85 -12.28
CA GLU A 480 27.42 -23.50 -11.99
C GLU A 480 26.48 -22.76 -11.02
N GLY A 481 25.35 -23.37 -10.64
CA GLY A 481 24.39 -22.81 -9.70
C GLY A 481 23.38 -21.85 -10.33
N GLU A 482 23.35 -21.74 -11.66
CA GLU A 482 22.35 -20.95 -12.36
C GLU A 482 20.97 -21.60 -12.27
N ARG A 483 19.92 -20.77 -12.19
CA ARG A 483 18.53 -21.22 -12.09
C ARG A 483 17.82 -21.03 -13.42
N LEU A 484 17.54 -22.13 -14.10
CA LEU A 484 16.81 -22.12 -15.37
C LEU A 484 15.31 -22.26 -15.13
N ARG A 485 14.55 -21.33 -15.72
CA ARG A 485 13.08 -21.31 -15.68
C ARG A 485 12.51 -22.39 -16.59
N THR A 486 11.53 -23.15 -16.10
CA THR A 486 10.89 -24.21 -16.88
C THR A 486 9.51 -23.80 -17.40
N GLY A 487 8.90 -22.75 -16.83
CA GLY A 487 7.52 -22.36 -17.09
C GLY A 487 6.47 -23.39 -16.67
N LYS A 488 6.87 -24.44 -15.93
CA LYS A 488 6.00 -25.53 -15.51
C LYS A 488 6.14 -25.74 -14.02
N ALA A 489 5.04 -26.08 -13.37
CA ALA A 489 5.04 -26.54 -11.98
C ALA A 489 4.55 -27.99 -11.95
N GLU A 490 5.20 -28.86 -11.18
CA GLU A 490 4.79 -30.25 -10.96
C GLU A 490 3.59 -30.34 -10.00
N LYS A 491 3.01 -31.54 -9.85
CA LYS A 491 1.76 -31.74 -9.09
C LYS A 491 1.82 -31.14 -7.69
N LEU A 492 2.79 -31.53 -6.87
CA LEU A 492 2.91 -31.05 -5.48
C LEU A 492 3.18 -29.56 -5.38
N ASN A 493 4.01 -29.03 -6.29
CA ASN A 493 4.31 -27.60 -6.36
C ASN A 493 3.06 -26.77 -6.69
N ARG A 494 2.26 -27.22 -7.65
CA ARG A 494 0.97 -26.62 -7.98
C ARG A 494 -0.03 -26.74 -6.83
N GLU A 495 -0.06 -27.88 -6.16
CA GLU A 495 -0.99 -28.15 -5.07
C GLU A 495 -0.74 -27.23 -3.86
N PHE A 496 0.53 -27.01 -3.48
CA PHE A 496 0.88 -26.01 -2.47
C PHE A 496 0.33 -24.62 -2.83
N ALA A 497 0.65 -24.13 -4.03
CA ALA A 497 0.24 -22.80 -4.49
C ALA A 497 -1.30 -22.67 -4.60
N ALA A 498 -1.99 -23.74 -5.02
CA ALA A 498 -3.44 -23.79 -5.09
C ALA A 498 -4.08 -23.75 -3.70
N ASN A 499 -3.56 -24.52 -2.74
CA ASN A 499 -4.06 -24.51 -1.35
C ASN A 499 -3.82 -23.16 -0.68
N PHE A 500 -2.63 -22.58 -0.86
CA PHE A 500 -2.29 -21.25 -0.36
C PHE A 500 -3.26 -20.18 -0.87
N THR A 501 -3.57 -20.22 -2.18
CA THR A 501 -4.52 -19.30 -2.81
C THR A 501 -5.96 -19.53 -2.33
N LYS A 502 -6.39 -20.79 -2.25
CA LYS A 502 -7.76 -21.17 -1.88
C LYS A 502 -8.09 -20.78 -0.44
N HIS A 503 -7.13 -20.96 0.47
CA HIS A 503 -7.29 -20.71 1.90
C HIS A 503 -6.67 -19.37 2.34
N TYR A 504 -6.42 -18.46 1.39
CA TYR A 504 -5.77 -17.18 1.67
C TYR A 504 -6.51 -16.34 2.72
N GLN A 505 -7.84 -16.36 2.73
CA GLN A 505 -8.63 -15.62 3.71
C GLN A 505 -8.46 -16.17 5.15
N GLU A 506 -8.36 -17.49 5.30
CA GLU A 506 -8.05 -18.12 6.60
C GLU A 506 -6.63 -17.71 7.05
N LEU A 507 -5.68 -17.72 6.11
CA LEU A 507 -4.30 -17.31 6.37
C LEU A 507 -4.20 -15.83 6.78
N ALA A 508 -4.91 -14.94 6.10
CA ALA A 508 -4.94 -13.50 6.38
C ALA A 508 -5.54 -13.15 7.75
N GLN A 509 -6.41 -14.00 8.29
CA GLN A 509 -6.94 -13.87 9.66
C GLN A 509 -5.93 -14.32 10.72
N GLN A 510 -5.10 -15.32 10.39
CA GLN A 510 -4.10 -15.87 11.31
C GLN A 510 -2.81 -15.06 11.32
N ASP A 511 -2.41 -14.57 10.16
CA ASP A 511 -1.19 -13.81 9.94
C ASP A 511 -1.49 -12.54 9.15
N LEU A 512 -1.49 -11.43 9.89
CA LEU A 512 -1.97 -10.13 9.43
C LEU A 512 -1.16 -9.56 8.26
N VAL A 513 0.08 -10.00 8.03
CA VAL A 513 0.87 -9.55 6.88
C VAL A 513 0.17 -9.86 5.55
N TYR A 514 -0.61 -10.95 5.50
CA TYR A 514 -1.36 -11.32 4.30
C TYR A 514 -2.63 -10.49 4.12
N ALA A 515 -3.30 -10.09 5.21
CA ALA A 515 -4.38 -9.11 5.12
C ALA A 515 -3.84 -7.74 4.66
N ASP A 516 -2.65 -7.37 5.11
CA ASP A 516 -1.98 -6.11 4.76
C ASP A 516 -1.48 -6.11 3.31
N LEU A 517 -0.91 -7.24 2.85
CA LEU A 517 -0.53 -7.43 1.44
C LEU A 517 -1.74 -7.28 0.52
N GLN A 518 -2.89 -7.84 0.91
CA GLN A 518 -4.14 -7.68 0.17
C GLN A 518 -4.54 -6.19 0.08
N ASN A 519 -4.43 -5.43 1.17
CA ASN A 519 -4.70 -3.99 1.16
C ASN A 519 -3.76 -3.22 0.21
N ILE A 520 -2.47 -3.56 0.17
CA ILE A 520 -1.50 -2.98 -0.77
C ILE A 520 -1.90 -3.30 -2.22
N PHE A 521 -2.36 -4.51 -2.51
CA PHE A 521 -2.81 -4.87 -3.86
C PHE A 521 -4.08 -4.10 -4.25
N ASP A 522 -5.02 -3.95 -3.33
CA ASP A 522 -6.25 -3.17 -3.57
C ASP A 522 -5.93 -1.70 -3.84
N LEU A 523 -5.02 -1.10 -3.07
CA LEU A 523 -4.52 0.26 -3.33
C LEU A 523 -3.82 0.36 -4.71
N ALA A 524 -3.03 -0.65 -5.09
CA ALA A 524 -2.40 -0.68 -6.41
C ALA A 524 -3.43 -0.77 -7.54
N LEU A 525 -4.52 -1.53 -7.34
CA LEU A 525 -5.63 -1.58 -8.28
C LEU A 525 -6.32 -0.21 -8.41
N VAL A 526 -6.57 0.47 -7.28
CA VAL A 526 -7.14 1.83 -7.26
C VAL A 526 -6.25 2.79 -8.05
N ALA A 527 -4.95 2.86 -7.74
CA ALA A 527 -4.02 3.76 -8.42
C ALA A 527 -3.92 3.47 -9.93
N ALA A 528 -3.92 2.19 -10.30
CA ALA A 528 -3.92 1.78 -11.71
C ALA A 528 -5.21 2.12 -12.45
N LEU A 529 -6.38 2.00 -11.79
CA LEU A 529 -7.66 2.46 -12.34
C LEU A 529 -7.65 3.97 -12.53
N MET A 530 -7.20 4.72 -11.52
CA MET A 530 -7.07 6.18 -11.59
C MET A 530 -6.23 6.62 -12.78
N ARG A 531 -5.10 5.95 -13.02
CA ARG A 531 -4.23 6.23 -14.16
C ARG A 531 -4.89 5.85 -15.49
N ASN A 532 -5.32 4.60 -15.65
CA ASN A 532 -5.78 4.08 -16.94
C ASN A 532 -7.08 4.73 -17.42
N GLU A 533 -7.95 5.12 -16.49
CA GLU A 533 -9.24 5.76 -16.79
C GLU A 533 -9.17 7.29 -16.65
N GLN A 534 -7.97 7.84 -16.39
CA GLN A 534 -7.68 9.27 -16.20
C GLN A 534 -8.61 9.92 -15.16
N LEU A 535 -8.88 9.22 -14.06
CA LEU A 535 -9.88 9.64 -13.08
C LEU A 535 -9.53 10.96 -12.41
N ALA A 536 -8.24 11.20 -12.13
CA ALA A 536 -7.75 12.47 -11.59
C ALA A 536 -8.11 13.65 -12.51
N ASN A 537 -7.79 13.53 -13.81
CA ASN A 537 -8.12 14.56 -14.81
C ASN A 537 -9.64 14.76 -14.93
N ARG A 538 -10.42 13.68 -14.90
CA ARG A 538 -11.90 13.76 -14.99
C ARG A 538 -12.54 14.42 -13.77
N ALA A 539 -11.92 14.30 -12.60
CA ALA A 539 -12.32 15.01 -11.38
C ALA A 539 -11.70 16.42 -11.28
N GLY A 540 -10.84 16.83 -12.22
CA GLY A 540 -10.09 18.08 -12.10
C GLY A 540 -9.14 18.09 -10.90
N TRP A 541 -8.69 16.93 -10.43
CA TRP A 541 -7.78 16.81 -9.30
C TRP A 541 -6.33 16.90 -9.76
N GLU A 542 -5.70 18.03 -9.47
CA GLU A 542 -4.26 18.21 -9.56
C GLU A 542 -3.62 17.82 -8.22
N MET A 543 -3.00 16.64 -8.18
CA MET A 543 -2.32 16.17 -6.97
C MET A 543 -1.18 17.14 -6.59
N ASN A 544 -1.18 17.55 -5.33
CA ASN A 544 -0.16 18.39 -4.72
C ASN A 544 0.60 17.61 -3.66
N ALA A 545 0.13 17.58 -2.41
CA ALA A 545 0.83 16.92 -1.32
C ALA A 545 1.14 15.44 -1.59
N PHE A 546 0.27 14.72 -2.32
CA PHE A 546 0.40 13.30 -2.63
C PHE A 546 1.16 13.01 -3.92
N ALA A 547 1.39 14.01 -4.78
CA ALA A 547 2.19 13.84 -6.00
C ALA A 547 3.62 13.35 -5.72
N SER A 548 4.31 12.86 -6.75
CA SER A 548 5.68 12.31 -6.65
C SER A 548 6.71 13.27 -6.07
N ASN A 549 6.54 14.57 -6.33
CA ASN A 549 7.33 15.67 -5.75
C ASN A 549 6.55 16.48 -4.69
N GLY A 550 5.41 15.95 -4.23
CA GLY A 550 4.50 16.59 -3.30
C GLY A 550 5.08 16.81 -1.92
N ALA A 551 4.40 17.59 -1.08
CA ALA A 551 4.89 17.94 0.26
C ALA A 551 4.81 16.78 1.28
N TYR A 552 3.91 15.81 1.10
CA TYR A 552 3.79 14.68 2.03
C TYR A 552 5.02 13.76 1.95
N ARG A 553 5.56 13.40 3.11
CA ARG A 553 6.71 12.51 3.26
C ARG A 553 6.24 11.25 4.01
N PRO A 554 6.04 10.11 3.32
CA PRO A 554 5.79 8.83 3.97
C PRO A 554 6.89 8.48 4.96
N ALA A 555 6.57 7.71 6.00
CA ALA A 555 7.58 7.25 6.95
C ALA A 555 8.61 6.35 6.25
N GLU A 556 9.88 6.53 6.66
CA GLU A 556 11.00 5.74 6.17
C GLU A 556 11.45 4.71 7.21
N PHE A 557 12.01 3.63 6.69
CA PHE A 557 12.34 2.43 7.41
C PHE A 557 13.67 1.83 6.96
N GLU A 558 14.32 1.05 7.83
CA GLU A 558 15.54 0.32 7.45
C GLU A 558 15.30 -0.64 6.28
N ALA A 559 16.12 -0.53 5.24
CA ALA A 559 16.02 -1.30 4.01
C ALA A 559 16.66 -2.69 4.16
N ALA A 560 15.95 -3.73 3.71
CA ALA A 560 16.46 -5.10 3.72
C ALA A 560 17.06 -5.45 2.36
N HIS A 561 18.32 -5.86 2.36
CA HIS A 561 19.09 -6.19 1.17
C HIS A 561 19.46 -7.68 1.10
N THR A 562 19.53 -8.37 2.24
CA THR A 562 19.87 -9.79 2.29
C THR A 562 19.05 -10.55 3.33
N VAL A 563 18.98 -11.87 3.20
CA VAL A 563 18.40 -12.76 4.21
C VAL A 563 19.13 -14.09 4.24
N ASP A 564 19.15 -14.77 5.38
CA ASP A 564 19.54 -16.18 5.44
C ASP A 564 18.67 -17.03 4.51
N THR A 565 19.31 -17.86 3.67
CA THR A 565 18.54 -18.65 2.70
C THR A 565 17.55 -19.59 3.37
N VAL A 566 16.31 -19.53 2.89
CA VAL A 566 15.23 -20.41 3.30
C VAL A 566 15.43 -21.80 2.67
N VAL A 567 16.10 -22.68 3.41
CA VAL A 567 16.28 -24.11 3.04
C VAL A 567 15.78 -25.03 4.15
N ASN A 568 15.15 -26.14 3.76
CA ASN A 568 14.86 -27.25 4.66
C ASN A 568 15.15 -28.60 4.00
N HIS A 569 15.23 -29.62 4.85
CA HIS A 569 15.57 -30.98 4.47
C HIS A 569 14.69 -31.97 5.24
N ARG A 570 14.23 -33.01 4.55
CA ARG A 570 13.67 -34.21 5.18
C ARG A 570 14.19 -35.46 4.48
N VAL A 571 14.20 -36.58 5.22
CA VAL A 571 14.57 -37.89 4.69
C VAL A 571 13.30 -38.61 4.22
N TYR A 572 13.26 -39.02 2.96
CA TYR A 572 12.16 -39.79 2.35
C TYR A 572 12.70 -41.05 1.67
N ASN A 573 12.17 -42.22 2.01
CA ASN A 573 12.58 -43.51 1.44
C ASN A 573 14.12 -43.72 1.45
N GLY A 574 14.79 -43.28 2.52
CA GLY A 574 16.25 -43.37 2.68
C GLY A 574 17.07 -42.36 1.86
N LYS A 575 16.43 -41.39 1.18
CA LYS A 575 17.10 -40.32 0.43
C LYS A 575 16.87 -38.96 1.09
N ASP A 576 17.88 -38.10 1.01
CA ASP A 576 17.76 -36.72 1.45
C ASP A 576 17.08 -35.90 0.35
N VAL A 577 15.92 -35.32 0.67
CA VAL A 577 15.23 -34.35 -0.18
C VAL A 577 15.48 -32.95 0.39
N VAL A 578 16.18 -32.13 -0.39
CA VAL A 578 16.45 -30.73 -0.06
C VAL A 578 15.56 -29.85 -0.91
N VAL A 579 14.81 -28.95 -0.27
CA VAL A 579 13.97 -27.99 -0.97
C VAL A 579 14.61 -26.61 -0.82
N GLN A 580 14.93 -26.01 -1.96
CA GLN A 580 15.35 -24.63 -2.07
C GLN A 580 14.23 -23.85 -2.77
N VAL A 581 13.82 -22.75 -2.14
CA VAL A 581 12.71 -21.92 -2.63
C VAL A 581 13.22 -20.54 -2.97
N ALA A 582 12.76 -20.00 -4.10
CA ALA A 582 12.88 -18.57 -4.36
C ALA A 582 11.61 -18.00 -5.00
N GLY A 583 11.68 -16.75 -5.44
CA GLY A 583 10.54 -15.98 -5.92
C GLY A 583 10.32 -14.75 -5.04
N GLY A 584 9.10 -14.27 -4.95
CA GLY A 584 8.87 -12.93 -4.41
C GLY A 584 7.42 -12.48 -4.44
N VAL A 585 7.24 -11.17 -4.50
CA VAL A 585 5.94 -10.55 -4.78
C VAL A 585 6.04 -9.79 -6.09
N ARG A 586 5.03 -9.91 -6.94
CA ARG A 586 4.93 -9.14 -8.19
C ARG A 586 3.56 -8.49 -8.27
N VAL A 587 3.53 -7.17 -8.40
CA VAL A 587 2.31 -6.40 -8.57
C VAL A 587 2.31 -5.78 -9.97
N ASP A 588 1.57 -6.42 -10.87
CA ASP A 588 1.40 -6.01 -12.26
C ASP A 588 -0.09 -5.82 -12.57
N THR A 589 -0.55 -4.59 -12.42
CA THR A 589 -1.96 -4.22 -12.51
C THR A 589 -2.49 -4.26 -13.95
N ASN A 590 -1.62 -4.28 -14.96
CA ASN A 590 -2.04 -4.38 -16.36
C ASN A 590 -2.81 -5.68 -16.62
N SER A 591 -2.43 -6.76 -15.94
CA SER A 591 -3.11 -8.06 -16.01
C SER A 591 -4.58 -7.99 -15.54
N VAL A 592 -4.91 -7.00 -14.71
CA VAL A 592 -6.25 -6.76 -14.17
C VAL A 592 -6.98 -5.69 -14.98
N VAL A 593 -6.42 -4.49 -15.05
CA VAL A 593 -7.13 -3.30 -15.57
C VAL A 593 -7.20 -3.28 -17.10
N LYS A 594 -6.21 -3.81 -17.82
CA LYS A 594 -6.24 -3.86 -19.30
C LYS A 594 -6.93 -5.12 -19.83
N ASN A 595 -7.20 -6.09 -18.97
CA ASN A 595 -7.94 -7.28 -19.37
C ASN A 595 -9.45 -6.97 -19.39
N GLN A 596 -10.01 -6.81 -20.58
CA GLN A 596 -11.44 -6.53 -20.77
C GLN A 596 -12.36 -7.61 -20.18
N GLN A 597 -11.88 -8.84 -19.95
CA GLN A 597 -12.67 -9.88 -19.29
C GLN A 597 -12.87 -9.61 -17.79
N ASN A 598 -11.97 -8.82 -17.19
CA ASN A 598 -12.04 -8.44 -15.79
C ASN A 598 -12.91 -7.20 -15.56
N LEU A 599 -12.99 -6.28 -16.53
CA LEU A 599 -13.85 -5.10 -16.47
C LEU A 599 -15.27 -5.44 -16.93
N LYS A 600 -16.24 -5.42 -16.01
CA LYS A 600 -17.64 -5.80 -16.32
C LYS A 600 -18.59 -4.65 -16.02
N VAL A 601 -19.52 -4.38 -16.94
CA VAL A 601 -20.54 -3.35 -16.73
C VAL A 601 -21.57 -3.85 -15.70
N SER A 602 -21.85 -3.07 -14.66
CA SER A 602 -22.98 -3.25 -13.74
C SER A 602 -23.63 -1.89 -13.41
N PRO A 603 -24.90 -1.67 -13.77
CA PRO A 603 -25.64 -0.48 -13.38
C PRO A 603 -25.82 -0.32 -11.86
N GLU A 604 -25.81 -1.43 -11.11
CA GLU A 604 -26.00 -1.43 -9.65
C GLU A 604 -24.88 -0.64 -8.94
N VAL A 605 -23.65 -0.72 -9.46
CA VAL A 605 -22.51 0.07 -8.95
C VAL A 605 -22.78 1.57 -9.08
N GLY A 606 -23.48 1.99 -10.13
CA GLY A 606 -23.92 3.38 -10.30
C GLY A 606 -24.98 3.80 -9.27
N ALA A 607 -25.89 2.90 -8.91
CA ALA A 607 -26.89 3.17 -7.86
C ALA A 607 -26.24 3.33 -6.48
N VAL A 608 -25.27 2.48 -6.13
CA VAL A 608 -24.48 2.61 -4.90
C VAL A 608 -23.74 3.94 -4.88
N SER A 609 -23.09 4.30 -6.00
CA SER A 609 -22.39 5.58 -6.13
C SER A 609 -23.31 6.79 -5.97
N ALA A 610 -24.54 6.73 -6.46
CA ALA A 610 -25.51 7.83 -6.31
C ALA A 610 -25.94 8.02 -4.85
N GLN A 611 -26.12 6.93 -4.10
CA GLN A 611 -26.45 6.96 -2.66
C GLN A 611 -25.26 7.37 -1.80
N SER A 612 -24.05 7.12 -2.31
CA SER A 612 -22.78 7.37 -1.65
C SER A 612 -22.30 8.83 -1.71
N LYS A 613 -22.99 9.70 -2.44
CA LYS A 613 -22.60 11.12 -2.54
C LYS A 613 -22.50 11.76 -1.15
N ALA A 614 -21.50 12.62 -0.99
CA ALA A 614 -21.32 13.36 0.25
C ALA A 614 -22.60 14.14 0.62
N PRO A 615 -23.12 14.02 1.85
CA PRO A 615 -24.18 14.90 2.32
C PRO A 615 -23.63 16.31 2.53
N ALA A 616 -24.46 17.22 3.08
CA ALA A 616 -23.97 18.50 3.57
C ALA A 616 -23.00 18.24 4.75
N LEU A 617 -21.71 18.19 4.45
CA LEU A 617 -20.66 17.94 5.42
C LEU A 617 -20.10 19.27 5.96
N PRO A 618 -19.65 19.32 7.22
CA PRO A 618 -18.89 20.46 7.73
C PRO A 618 -17.68 20.74 6.84
N ALA A 619 -17.29 22.01 6.75
CA ALA A 619 -16.10 22.37 5.99
C ALA A 619 -14.86 21.68 6.60
N GLY A 620 -13.94 21.24 5.73
CA GLY A 620 -12.79 20.41 6.11
C GLY A 620 -13.06 18.89 6.15
N ARG A 621 -14.33 18.47 6.21
CA ARG A 621 -14.67 17.05 6.30
C ARG A 621 -14.33 16.30 5.01
N TRP A 622 -13.41 15.35 5.15
CA TRP A 622 -12.86 14.53 4.07
C TRP A 622 -13.37 13.07 4.06
N TRP A 623 -14.17 12.66 5.03
CA TRP A 623 -14.79 11.32 5.08
C TRP A 623 -16.21 11.35 5.67
N TRP A 624 -17.01 10.34 5.34
CA TRP A 624 -18.37 10.14 5.88
C TRP A 624 -18.75 8.66 5.82
N ASP A 625 -19.80 8.28 6.55
CA ASP A 625 -20.38 6.94 6.47
C ASP A 625 -21.67 6.98 5.65
N LEU A 626 -21.89 5.96 4.82
CA LEU A 626 -23.22 5.73 4.25
C LEU A 626 -24.12 5.26 5.40
N ALA A 627 -25.24 5.96 5.61
CA ALA A 627 -26.21 5.55 6.63
C ALA A 627 -26.71 4.12 6.31
N ASN A 628 -26.66 3.24 7.30
CA ASN A 628 -27.19 1.87 7.22
C ASN A 628 -28.69 1.85 6.90
#